data_AF-V4Y4Y5-F1
#
_entry.id   AF-V4Y4Y5-F1
#
_cell.length_a   1.000
_cell.length_b   1.000
_cell.length_c   1.000
_cell.angle_alpha   90.00
_cell.angle_beta   90.00
_cell.angle_gamma   90.00
#
_symmetry.space_group_name_H-M   'P 1'
#
loop_
_entity.id
_entity.type
_entity.pdbx_description
1 polymer ?
#
loop_
_entity_poly.entity_id
_entity_poly.type
_entity_poly.pdbx_seq_one_letter_code
_entity_poly.pdbx_strand_id
1 'polypeptide(L)' 'MGTDRDRVWASVLRLSNQQAGFSVDEIEHSCTELFGDDAPTRDSVSDTVDTMVSWGVLESFGFDSGTTYYILNDEDISP' A
#
# COMPACT_ATOMS: atom_id res chain seq x y z
N MET A 1 -19.71 1.28 3.60
CA MET A 1 -18.72 2.23 3.06
C MET A 1 -17.38 1.83 3.64
N GLY A 2 -16.52 1.20 2.84
CA GLY A 2 -15.15 0.90 3.28
C GLY A 2 -14.41 2.21 3.48
N THR A 3 -13.65 2.32 4.56
CA THR A 3 -12.82 3.50 4.83
C THR A 3 -11.70 3.57 3.79
N ASP A 4 -11.14 4.75 3.53
CA ASP A 4 -9.98 4.90 2.61
C ASP A 4 -8.84 3.95 2.98
N ARG A 5 -8.66 3.71 4.28
CA ARG A 5 -7.72 2.71 4.80
C ARG A 5 -7.98 1.30 4.25
N ASP A 6 -9.24 0.87 4.21
CA ASP A 6 -9.62 -0.46 3.72
C ASP A 6 -9.36 -0.59 2.21
N ARG A 7 -9.54 0.51 1.47
CA ARG A 7 -9.25 0.58 0.03
C ARG A 7 -7.75 0.47 -0.23
N VAL A 8 -6.94 1.23 0.50
CA VAL A 8 -5.47 1.14 0.43
C VAL A 8 -5.00 -0.26 0.79
N TRP A 9 -5.56 -0.87 1.84
CA TRP A 9 -5.24 -2.25 2.24
C TRP A 9 -5.52 -3.26 1.12
N ALA A 10 -6.68 -3.15 0.46
CA ALA A 10 -7.00 -4.02 -0.67
C ALA A 10 -6.01 -3.88 -1.82
N SER A 11 -5.57 -2.65 -2.12
CA SER A 11 -4.55 -2.39 -3.15
C SER A 11 -3.17 -2.95 -2.76
N VAL A 12 -2.75 -2.81 -1.51
CA VAL A 12 -1.52 -3.40 -0.96
C VAL A 12 -1.52 -4.92 -1.10
N LEU A 13 -2.60 -5.59 -0.68
CA LEU A 13 -2.73 -7.05 -0.82
C LEU A 13 -2.73 -7.50 -2.28
N ARG A 14 -3.34 -6.73 -3.18
CA ARG A 14 -3.33 -7.03 -4.61
C ARG A 14 -1.90 -6.96 -5.17
N LEU A 15 -1.17 -5.90 -4.85
CA LEU A 15 0.19 -5.69 -5.35
C LEU A 15 1.18 -6.71 -4.75
N SER A 16 1.06 -7.03 -3.46
CA SER A 16 1.93 -8.03 -2.82
C SER A 16 1.81 -9.43 -3.45
N ASN A 17 0.63 -9.76 -4.00
CA ASN A 17 0.41 -11.02 -4.73
C ASN A 17 0.91 -10.98 -6.19
N GLN A 18 1.22 -9.80 -6.73
CA GLN A 18 1.61 -9.60 -8.14
C GLN A 18 3.11 -9.34 -8.31
N GLN A 19 3.75 -8.72 -7.32
CA GLN A 19 5.14 -8.30 -7.36
C GLN A 19 5.79 -8.35 -5.98
N ALA A 20 7.13 -8.44 -5.95
CA ALA A 20 7.88 -8.56 -4.70
C ALA A 20 7.84 -7.31 -3.83
N GLY A 21 7.62 -6.14 -4.43
CA GLY A 21 7.51 -4.87 -3.70
C GLY A 21 6.91 -3.78 -4.58
N PHE A 22 6.42 -2.71 -3.95
CA PHE A 22 5.60 -1.68 -4.58
C PHE A 22 5.81 -0.32 -3.92
N SER A 23 5.56 0.74 -4.67
CA SER A 23 5.65 2.13 -4.25
C SER A 23 4.27 2.73 -3.93
N VAL A 24 4.26 3.91 -3.30
CA VAL A 24 3.02 4.68 -3.06
C VAL A 24 2.30 5.01 -4.38
N ASP A 25 3.04 5.29 -5.45
CA ASP A 25 2.49 5.55 -6.79
C ASP A 25 1.72 4.34 -7.33
N GLU A 26 2.28 3.14 -7.16
CA GLU A 26 1.65 1.90 -7.59
C GLU A 26 0.41 1.58 -6.74
N ILE A 27 0.45 1.88 -5.44
CA ILE A 27 -0.73 1.73 -4.55
C ILE A 27 -1.85 2.68 -4.98
N GLU A 28 -1.55 3.95 -5.25
CA GLU A 28 -2.52 4.95 -5.74
C GLU A 28 -3.12 4.53 -7.08
N HIS A 29 -2.28 4.06 -8.01
CA HIS A 29 -2.74 3.57 -9.30
C HIS A 29 -3.68 2.36 -9.12
N SER A 30 -3.28 1.39 -8.29
CA SER A 30 -4.09 0.23 -7.95
C SER A 30 -5.42 0.62 -7.28
N CYS A 31 -5.43 1.65 -6.44
CA CYS A 31 -6.66 2.19 -5.85
C CYS A 31 -7.59 2.77 -6.93
N THR A 32 -7.04 3.53 -7.87
CA THR A 32 -7.79 4.11 -8.99
C THR A 32 -8.38 3.01 -9.88
N GLU A 33 -7.63 1.95 -10.16
CA GLU A 33 -8.13 0.81 -10.94
C GLU A 33 -9.26 0.05 -10.24
N LEU A 34 -9.17 -0.14 -8.91
CA LEU A 34 -10.14 -0.92 -8.15
C LEU A 34 -11.41 -0.14 -7.82
N PHE A 35 -11.29 1.17 -7.57
CA PHE A 35 -12.36 1.97 -6.97
C PHE A 35 -12.81 3.15 -7.85
N GLY A 36 -12.09 3.49 -8.92
CA GLY A 36 -12.45 4.59 -9.83
C GLY A 36 -12.61 5.91 -9.08
N ASP A 37 -13.79 6.53 -9.20
CA ASP A 37 -14.12 7.80 -8.54
C ASP A 37 -14.15 7.70 -7.00
N ASP A 38 -14.27 6.49 -6.45
CA ASP A 38 -14.24 6.23 -5.01
C ASP A 38 -12.81 5.98 -4.47
N ALA A 39 -11.77 6.13 -5.31
CA ALA A 39 -10.39 5.93 -4.90
C ALA A 39 -9.96 6.98 -3.85
N PRO A 40 -9.16 6.59 -2.83
CA PRO A 40 -8.57 7.52 -1.89
C PRO A 40 -7.67 8.55 -2.59
N THR A 41 -7.54 9.73 -1.99
CA THR A 41 -6.60 10.75 -2.47
C THR A 41 -5.16 10.33 -2.20
N ARG A 42 -4.21 10.91 -2.94
CA ARG A 42 -2.76 10.75 -2.72
C ARG A 42 -2.33 10.92 -1.26
N ASP A 43 -2.86 11.94 -0.59
CA ASP A 43 -2.55 12.24 0.81
C ASP A 43 -3.07 11.11 1.72
N SER A 44 -4.33 10.67 1.53
CA SER A 44 -4.90 9.53 2.27
C SER A 44 -4.11 8.23 2.05
N VAL A 45 -3.65 7.98 0.82
CA VAL A 45 -2.81 6.81 0.52
C VAL A 45 -1.49 6.91 1.28
N SER A 46 -0.82 8.07 1.22
CA SER A 46 0.50 8.27 1.85
C SER A 46 0.41 8.16 3.37
N ASP A 47 -0.57 8.82 4.00
CA ASP A 47 -0.82 8.75 5.44
C ASP A 47 -1.13 7.31 5.89
N THR A 48 -1.88 6.57 5.08
CA THR A 48 -2.19 5.17 5.37
C THR A 48 -0.97 4.27 5.26
N VAL A 49 -0.13 4.47 4.23
CA VAL A 49 1.13 3.73 4.06
C VAL A 49 2.07 4.01 5.23
N ASP A 50 2.23 5.28 5.63
CA ASP A 50 3.04 5.66 6.81
C ASP A 50 2.52 4.99 8.09
N THR A 51 1.20 4.92 8.25
CA THR A 51 0.57 4.20 9.36
C THR A 51 0.86 2.70 9.31
N MET A 52 0.75 2.06 8.14
CA MET A 52 1.06 0.64 7.94
C MET A 52 2.53 0.32 8.23
N VAL A 53 3.45 1.19 7.82
CA VAL A 53 4.88 1.07 8.15
C VAL A 53 5.09 1.22 9.65
N SER A 54 4.47 2.23 10.28
CA SER A 54 4.55 2.42 11.73
C SER A 54 4.00 1.25 12.53
N TRP A 55 3.03 0.50 11.98
CA TRP A 55 2.46 -0.70 12.58
C TRP A 55 3.22 -1.98 12.23
N GLY A 56 4.28 -1.90 11.42
CA GLY A 56 5.08 -3.05 11.01
C GLY A 56 4.40 -3.93 9.95
N VAL A 57 3.29 -3.50 9.36
CA VAL A 57 2.58 -4.21 8.28
C VAL A 57 3.35 -4.11 6.96
N LEU A 58 3.99 -2.96 6.71
CA LEU A 58 4.85 -2.74 5.55
C LEU A 58 6.28 -2.51 6.02
N GLU A 59 7.24 -3.06 5.29
CA GLU A 59 8.66 -2.79 5.48
C GLU A 59 9.22 -2.06 4.25
N SER A 60 9.98 -0.99 4.47
CA SER A 60 10.73 -0.34 3.39
C SER A 60 11.96 -1.17 3.04
N PHE A 61 12.04 -1.70 1.82
CA PHE A 61 13.15 -2.58 1.42
C PHE A 61 14.12 -1.93 0.43
N GLY A 62 13.79 -0.76 -0.13
CA GLY A 62 14.65 -0.09 -1.09
C GLY A 62 14.25 1.34 -1.38
N PHE A 63 15.23 2.12 -1.85
CA PHE A 63 15.04 3.45 -2.39
C PHE A 63 15.77 3.53 -3.72
N ASP A 64 15.06 3.84 -4.80
CA ASP A 64 15.64 4.07 -6.11
C ASP A 64 15.06 5.35 -6.71
N SER A 65 15.95 6.22 -7.20
CA SER A 65 15.59 7.39 -8.00
C SER A 65 14.53 8.33 -7.38
N GLY A 66 14.46 8.42 -6.04
CA GLY A 66 13.46 9.25 -5.35
C GLY A 66 12.25 8.47 -4.82
N THR A 67 12.12 7.20 -5.19
CA THR A 67 10.97 6.36 -4.85
C THR A 67 11.34 5.34 -3.80
N THR A 68 10.59 5.34 -2.70
CA THR A 68 10.65 4.29 -1.67
C THR A 68 9.77 3.12 -2.11
N TYR A 69 10.32 1.92 -1.98
CA TYR A 69 9.61 0.68 -2.23
C TYR A 69 9.38 -0.08 -0.93
N TYR A 70 8.18 -0.65 -0.84
CA TYR A 70 7.67 -1.37 0.33
C TYR A 70 7.36 -2.82 -0.03
N ILE A 71 7.55 -3.72 0.93
CA ILE A 71 7.05 -5.08 0.89
C ILE A 71 6.01 -5.27 1.99
N LEU A 72 5.07 -6.19 1.77
CA LEU A 72 4.21 -6.67 2.85
C LEU A 72 5.06 -7.48 3.82
N ASN A 73 5.06 -7.09 5.09
CA ASN A 73 5.73 -7.83 6.14
C ASN A 73 4.85 -9.03 6.54
N ASP A 74 5.31 -10.23 6.22
CA ASP A 74 4.61 -11.49 6.48
C ASP A 74 5.04 -12.13 7.82
N GLU A 75 5.97 -11.51 8.57
CA GLU A 75 6.49 -12.07 9.83
C GLU A 75 5.44 -12.13 10.97
N ASP A 76 4.25 -11.53 10.80
CA ASP A 76 3.13 -11.56 11.75
C ASP A 76 1.88 -12.32 11.25
N ILE A 77 1.90 -12.93 10.06
CA ILE A 77 0.79 -13.78 9.58
C ILE A 77 1.05 -15.25 9.99
N SER A 78 1.28 -15.48 11.27
CA SER A 78 1.19 -16.83 11.84
C SER A 78 -0.28 -17.19 12.09
N PRO A 79 -0.73 -18.43 11.79
CA PRO A 79 -2.10 -18.88 12.09
C PRO A 79 -2.41 -18.93 13.59
#